data_AF-A0A353Y081-F1
#
_entry.id   AF-A0A353Y081-F1
#
_cell.length_a   1.000
_cell.length_b   1.000
_cell.length_c   1.000
_cell.angle_alpha   90.00
_cell.angle_beta   90.00
_cell.angle_gamma   90.00
#
_symmetry.space_group_name_H-M   'P 1'
#
loop_
_entity.id
_entity.type
_entity.pdbx_description
1 polymer ?
#
loop_
_entity_poly.entity_id
_entity_poly.type
_entity_poly.pdbx_seq_one_letter_code
_entity_poly.pdbx_strand_id
1 'polypeptide(L)'
;MQSSLKVEIGSYNSGNVPPLLHEIRHALRNLLENGETTTIDLRGLPMAPGEQEQLLEVLGKGEISVHLDALGKSEIIESGYAGVWLIVHYNNNREVMGKYIEITRMPAILEAQSADMKESLAALEVKLEEL
;
A
#
# COMPACT_ATOMS: atom_id res chain seq x y z
N MET A 1 -31.44 36.95 33.22
CA MET A 1 -31.87 35.53 33.10
C MET A 1 -32.17 35.25 31.65
N GLN A 2 -31.18 34.75 30.91
CA GLN A 2 -31.29 33.99 29.66
C GLN A 2 -29.87 33.49 29.39
N SER A 3 -29.62 32.25 29.83
CA SER A 3 -28.38 31.53 29.59
C SER A 3 -28.55 30.78 28.28
N SER A 4 -27.98 31.30 27.21
CA SER A 4 -27.93 30.62 25.92
C SER A 4 -26.87 29.53 26.00
N LEU A 5 -27.32 28.28 25.94
CA LEU A 5 -26.48 27.08 25.85
C LEU A 5 -25.50 27.26 24.67
N LYS A 6 -24.20 27.33 24.95
CA LYS A 6 -23.17 27.05 23.94
C LYS A 6 -23.26 25.56 23.65
N VAL A 7 -23.82 25.21 22.51
CA VAL A 7 -23.67 23.85 21.97
C VAL A 7 -22.21 23.73 21.56
N GLU A 8 -21.40 23.11 22.41
CA GLU A 8 -20.13 22.55 21.99
C GLU A 8 -20.44 21.47 20.95
N ILE A 9 -20.17 21.79 19.69
CA ILE A 9 -20.20 20.82 18.61
C ILE A 9 -18.98 19.92 18.84
N GLY A 10 -19.15 18.91 19.71
CA GLY A 10 -18.20 17.83 19.85
C GLY A 10 -17.96 17.24 18.45
N SER A 11 -16.70 17.28 18.01
CA SER A 11 -16.24 16.68 16.76
C SER A 11 -16.73 15.22 16.69
N TYR A 12 -17.72 14.97 15.82
CA TYR A 12 -18.05 13.61 15.42
C TYR A 12 -16.89 13.10 14.57
N ASN A 13 -15.87 12.56 15.23
CA ASN A 13 -14.73 11.91 14.64
C ASN A 13 -15.13 10.51 14.10
N SER A 14 -16.19 10.45 13.28
CA SER A 14 -16.69 9.23 12.64
C SER A 14 -15.94 8.97 11.34
N GLY A 15 -14.62 8.99 11.41
CA GLY A 15 -13.77 8.82 10.25
C GLY A 15 -13.48 7.35 9.92
N ASN A 16 -13.15 7.05 8.67
CA ASN A 16 -12.77 5.69 8.25
C ASN A 16 -11.36 5.29 8.68
N VAL A 17 -10.56 6.23 9.20
CA VAL A 17 -9.17 5.98 9.60
C VAL A 17 -9.04 4.95 10.73
N PRO A 18 -9.72 5.07 11.90
CA PRO A 18 -9.60 4.07 12.96
C PRO A 18 -10.07 2.66 12.55
N PRO A 19 -11.22 2.48 11.86
CA PRO A 19 -11.60 1.18 11.32
C PRO A 19 -10.54 0.56 10.41
N LEU A 20 -9.93 1.34 9.51
CA LEU A 20 -8.87 0.84 8.62
C LEU A 20 -7.61 0.42 9.39
N LEU A 21 -7.21 1.17 10.41
CA LEU A 21 -6.08 0.77 11.26
C LEU A 21 -6.39 -0.54 12.02
N HIS A 22 -7.64 -0.72 12.46
CA HIS A 22 -8.08 -1.98 13.05
C HIS A 22 -8.03 -3.13 12.05
N GLU A 23 -8.46 -2.91 10.81
CA GLU A 23 -8.40 -3.89 9.72
C GLU A 23 -6.96 -4.29 9.40
N ILE A 24 -6.06 -3.32 9.23
CA ILE A 24 -4.62 -3.56 8.99
C ILE A 24 -4.01 -4.39 10.14
N ARG A 25 -4.33 -4.05 11.40
CA ARG A 25 -3.89 -4.83 12.56
C ARG A 25 -4.40 -6.27 12.53
N HIS A 26 -5.66 -6.47 12.15
CA HIS A 26 -6.24 -7.81 12.04
C HIS A 26 -5.61 -8.62 10.91
N ALA A 27 -5.41 -8.01 9.74
CA ALA A 27 -4.72 -8.61 8.61
C ALA A 27 -3.27 -8.98 8.96
N LEU A 28 -2.55 -8.13 9.69
CA LEU A 28 -1.18 -8.43 10.14
C LEU A 28 -1.13 -9.65 11.06
N ARG A 29 -2.10 -9.78 11.99
CA ARG A 29 -2.21 -10.98 12.83
C ARG A 29 -2.44 -12.22 11.97
N ASN A 30 -3.35 -12.14 11.00
CA ASN A 30 -3.66 -13.25 10.12
C ASN A 30 -2.47 -13.67 9.24
N LEU A 31 -1.70 -12.70 8.74
CA LEU A 31 -0.45 -12.96 8.02
C LEU A 31 0.57 -13.72 8.88
N LEU A 32 0.69 -13.34 10.15
CA LEU A 32 1.62 -13.98 11.08
C LEU A 32 1.17 -15.38 11.50
N GLU A 33 -0.12 -15.58 11.72
CA GLU A 33 -0.70 -16.84 12.21
C GLU A 33 -0.89 -17.86 11.07
N ASN A 34 -1.37 -17.41 9.92
CA ASN A 34 -1.83 -18.28 8.83
C ASN A 34 -1.08 -18.08 7.50
N GLY A 35 -0.23 -17.05 7.39
CA GLY A 35 0.46 -16.71 6.14
C GLY A 35 -0.43 -16.05 5.09
N GLU A 36 -1.68 -15.71 5.44
CA GLU A 36 -2.64 -15.10 4.53
C GLU A 36 -2.34 -13.60 4.34
N THR A 37 -2.19 -13.19 3.08
CA THR A 37 -2.00 -11.79 2.71
C THR A 37 -3.35 -11.07 2.58
N THR A 38 -3.34 -9.75 2.64
CA THR A 38 -4.56 -8.93 2.50
C THR A 38 -4.26 -7.67 1.72
N THR A 39 -5.17 -7.27 0.84
CA THR A 39 -5.08 -6.03 0.06
C THR A 39 -6.31 -5.17 0.31
N ILE A 40 -6.08 -3.91 0.67
CA ILE A 40 -7.12 -2.92 0.88
C ILE A 40 -7.04 -1.89 -0.26
N ASP A 41 -8.10 -1.75 -1.05
CA ASP A 41 -8.21 -0.74 -2.10
C ASP A 41 -8.65 0.60 -1.52
N LEU A 42 -7.71 1.54 -1.39
CA LEU A 42 -7.99 2.87 -0.85
C LEU A 42 -8.84 3.74 -1.78
N ARG A 43 -8.84 3.46 -3.09
CA ARG A 43 -9.67 4.20 -4.06
C ARG A 43 -11.11 3.70 -4.08
N GLY A 44 -11.33 2.44 -3.71
CA GLY A 44 -12.65 1.84 -3.59
C GLY A 44 -13.41 2.24 -2.33
N LEU A 45 -12.74 2.85 -1.35
CA LEU A 45 -13.32 3.20 -0.05
C LEU A 45 -13.82 4.65 -0.03
N PRO A 46 -15.00 4.91 0.57
CA PRO A 46 -15.55 6.26 0.68
C PRO A 46 -14.85 7.06 1.78
N MET A 47 -13.68 7.63 1.49
CA MET A 47 -12.90 8.45 2.45
C MET A 47 -13.34 9.91 2.43
N ALA A 48 -13.47 10.53 3.60
CA ALA A 48 -13.64 11.98 3.70
C ALA A 48 -12.34 12.73 3.33
N PRO A 49 -12.43 14.00 2.90
CA PRO A 49 -11.25 14.77 2.54
C PRO A 49 -10.22 14.82 3.69
N GLY A 50 -8.96 14.47 3.40
CA GLY A 50 -7.87 14.47 4.38
C GLY A 50 -7.70 13.16 5.16
N GLU A 51 -8.66 12.23 5.13
CA GLU A 51 -8.55 10.97 5.86
C GLU A 51 -7.49 10.05 5.30
N GLN A 52 -7.33 10.05 3.98
CA GLN A 52 -6.30 9.26 3.34
C GLN A 52 -4.92 9.77 3.73
N GLU A 53 -4.72 11.09 3.76
CA GLU A 53 -3.48 11.72 4.18
C GLU A 53 -3.20 11.42 5.65
N GLN A 54 -4.21 11.52 6.51
CA GLN A 54 -4.12 11.15 7.92
C GLN A 54 -3.74 9.67 8.12
N LEU A 55 -4.36 8.76 7.36
CA LEU A 55 -4.02 7.33 7.40
C LEU A 55 -2.56 7.11 7.04
N LEU A 56 -2.08 7.73 5.96
CA LEU A 56 -0.70 7.59 5.50
C LEU A 56 0.30 8.23 6.46
N GLU A 57 -0.06 9.32 7.13
CA GLU A 57 0.74 9.92 8.19
C GLU A 57 0.89 8.97 9.38
N VAL A 58 -0.20 8.33 9.80
CA VAL A 58 -0.18 7.34 10.90
C VAL A 58 0.63 6.11 10.54
N LEU A 59 0.50 5.61 9.30
CA LEU A 59 1.28 4.49 8.80
C LEU A 59 2.77 4.83 8.69
N GLY A 60 3.09 6.08 8.36
CA GLY A 60 4.47 6.54 8.19
C GLY A 60 5.19 5.84 7.04
N LYS A 61 6.51 5.97 7.02
CA LYS A 61 7.40 5.30 6.06
C LYS A 61 8.44 4.48 6.80
N GLY A 62 8.65 3.26 6.34
CA GLY A 62 9.65 2.34 6.82
C GLY A 62 10.95 2.47 6.04
N GLU A 63 11.65 1.36 5.93
CA GLU A 63 13.01 1.31 5.39
C GLU A 63 13.04 1.14 3.86
N ILE A 64 11.99 0.53 3.30
CA ILE A 64 11.97 0.10 1.89
C ILE A 64 11.11 1.04 1.05
N SER A 65 11.71 1.55 -0.02
CA SER A 65 11.03 2.29 -1.08
C SER A 65 11.51 1.79 -2.43
N VAL A 66 10.59 1.30 -3.25
CA VAL A 66 10.86 0.77 -4.58
C VAL A 66 10.10 1.59 -5.62
N HIS A 67 10.80 1.91 -6.70
CA HIS A 67 10.22 2.45 -7.92
C HIS A 67 10.31 1.38 -8.98
N LEU A 68 9.17 1.07 -9.58
CA LEU A 68 9.07 0.06 -10.63
C LEU A 68 8.54 0.71 -11.90
N ASP A 69 9.30 0.59 -12.98
CA ASP A 69 8.91 1.02 -14.31
C ASP A 69 8.63 -0.23 -15.17
N ALA A 70 7.45 -0.81 -15.00
CA ALA A 70 7.02 -2.00 -15.72
C ALA A 70 5.56 -1.84 -16.15
N LEU A 71 5.31 -1.69 -17.45
CA LEU A 71 3.98 -1.44 -18.04
C LEU A 71 3.24 -0.21 -17.45
N GLY A 72 4.00 0.72 -16.87
CA GLY A 72 3.52 1.86 -16.09
C GLY A 72 4.41 2.08 -14.87
N LYS A 73 4.40 3.29 -14.30
CA LYS A 73 5.18 3.57 -13.09
C LYS A 73 4.40 3.05 -11.88
N SER A 74 5.09 2.39 -10.95
CA SER A 74 4.58 2.04 -9.63
C SER A 74 5.52 2.50 -8.54
N GLU A 75 4.95 2.93 -7.42
CA GLU A 75 5.67 3.24 -6.18
C GLU A 75 5.22 2.26 -5.11
N ILE A 76 6.17 1.55 -4.51
CA ILE A 76 5.94 0.56 -3.46
C ILE A 76 6.75 1.00 -2.25
N ILE A 77 6.08 1.27 -1.13
CA ILE A 77 6.69 1.83 0.07
C ILE A 77 6.28 0.98 1.26
N GLU A 78 7.25 0.44 2.00
CA GLU A 78 6.95 -0.14 3.31
C GLU A 78 6.60 0.99 4.29
N SER A 79 5.56 0.79 5.08
CA SER A 79 5.19 1.74 6.13
C SER A 79 6.13 1.63 7.34
N GLY A 80 5.94 2.48 8.35
CA GLY A 80 6.64 2.33 9.63
C GLY A 80 6.31 1.02 10.38
N TYR A 81 5.31 0.27 9.90
CA TYR A 81 4.96 -1.06 10.39
C TYR A 81 5.39 -2.11 9.35
N ALA A 82 6.35 -2.96 9.74
CA ALA A 82 6.88 -4.00 8.86
C ALA A 82 5.78 -4.93 8.36
N GLY A 83 5.82 -5.26 7.07
CA GLY A 83 4.81 -6.08 6.42
C GLY A 83 3.52 -5.35 6.05
N VAL A 84 3.45 -4.03 6.23
CA VAL A 84 2.37 -3.16 5.70
C VAL A 84 2.95 -2.25 4.64
N TRP A 85 2.42 -2.33 3.44
CA TRP A 85 2.97 -1.71 2.24
C TRP A 85 1.95 -0.80 1.59
N LEU A 86 2.37 0.41 1.20
CA LEU A 86 1.63 1.27 0.29
C LEU A 86 2.07 0.97 -1.14
N ILE A 87 1.11 0.67 -2.01
CA ILE A 87 1.34 0.48 -3.45
C ILE A 87 0.53 1.51 -4.23
N VAL A 88 1.20 2.26 -5.09
CA VAL A 88 0.57 3.24 -5.97
C VAL A 88 0.92 2.91 -7.41
N HIS A 89 -0.10 2.67 -8.24
CA HIS A 89 0.06 2.46 -9.68
C HIS A 89 -0.32 3.72 -10.43
N TYR A 90 0.52 4.10 -11.39
CA TYR A 90 0.32 5.23 -12.27
C TYR A 90 0.14 4.76 -13.72
N ASN A 91 -0.66 5.50 -14.48
CA ASN A 91 -0.67 5.37 -15.94
C ASN A 91 0.52 6.11 -16.57
N ASN A 92 0.62 6.03 -17.90
CA ASN A 92 1.65 6.72 -18.67
C ASN A 92 1.60 8.26 -18.56
N ASN A 93 0.46 8.82 -18.15
CA ASN A 93 0.27 10.26 -17.91
C ASN A 93 0.58 10.67 -16.46
N ARG A 94 1.10 9.75 -15.63
CA ARG A 94 1.36 9.94 -14.20
C ARG A 94 0.13 10.20 -13.35
N GLU A 95 -1.04 9.76 -13.80
CA GLU A 95 -2.26 9.78 -13.01
C GLU A 95 -2.36 8.49 -12.20
N VAL A 96 -2.76 8.59 -10.93
CA VAL A 96 -2.96 7.42 -10.07
C VAL A 96 -4.12 6.59 -10.63
N MET A 97 -3.84 5.37 -11.05
CA MET A 97 -4.84 4.37 -11.44
C MET A 97 -5.29 3.52 -10.25
N GLY A 98 -4.36 3.20 -9.35
CA GLY A 98 -4.58 2.29 -8.22
C GLY A 98 -3.80 2.76 -7.00
N LYS A 99 -4.39 2.58 -5.81
CA LYS A 99 -3.73 2.88 -4.53
C LYS A 99 -4.18 1.89 -3.48
N TYR A 100 -3.26 1.10 -2.97
CA TYR A 100 -3.54 -0.06 -2.13
C TYR A 100 -2.68 -0.06 -0.88
N ILE A 101 -3.23 -0.60 0.21
CA ILE A 101 -2.43 -1.09 1.32
C ILE A 101 -2.38 -2.61 1.21
N GLU A 102 -1.17 -3.16 1.07
CA GLU A 102 -0.95 -4.61 1.12
C GLU A 102 -0.33 -5.01 2.45
N ILE A 103 -0.89 -6.05 3.06
CA ILE A 103 -0.37 -6.70 4.25
C ILE A 103 0.26 -8.03 3.81
N THR A 104 1.57 -8.03 3.68
CA THR A 104 2.36 -9.14 3.12
C THR A 104 3.82 -9.04 3.56
N ARG A 105 4.55 -10.16 3.52
CA ARG A 105 6.00 -10.17 3.75
C ARG A 105 6.76 -9.49 2.62
N MET A 106 6.27 -9.63 1.39
CA MET A 106 6.82 -9.03 0.19
C MET A 106 5.67 -8.84 -0.81
N PRO A 107 5.47 -7.63 -1.36
CA PRO A 107 4.49 -7.40 -2.41
C PRO A 107 4.77 -8.28 -3.63
N ALA A 108 3.75 -8.98 -4.13
CA ALA A 108 3.90 -9.94 -5.23
C ALA A 108 4.41 -9.26 -6.53
N ILE A 109 4.14 -7.95 -6.70
CA ILE A 109 4.65 -7.18 -7.84
C ILE A 109 6.18 -7.06 -7.86
N LEU A 110 6.85 -7.28 -6.73
CA LEU A 110 8.31 -7.29 -6.64
C LEU A 110 8.93 -8.65 -6.98
N GLU A 111 8.10 -9.69 -7.14
CA GLU A 111 8.61 -11.03 -7.49
C GLU A 111 9.06 -11.09 -8.96
N ALA A 112 10.29 -11.57 -9.16
CA ALA A 112 10.79 -11.87 -10.49
C ALA A 112 9.93 -12.95 -11.14
N GLN A 113 9.37 -12.64 -12.30
CA GLN A 113 8.48 -13.55 -12.99
C GLN A 113 9.28 -14.71 -13.60
N SER A 114 8.75 -15.93 -13.48
CA SER A 114 9.43 -17.13 -13.99
C SER A 114 9.64 -17.11 -15.51
N ALA A 115 8.81 -16.39 -16.26
CA ALA A 115 8.99 -16.20 -17.70
C ALA A 115 10.24 -15.34 -17.98
N ASP A 116 10.31 -14.15 -17.38
CA ASP A 116 11.44 -13.23 -17.52
C ASP A 116 12.76 -13.85 -17.06
N MET A 117 12.73 -14.65 -15.98
CA MET A 117 13.91 -15.38 -15.51
C MET A 117 14.40 -16.44 -16.52
N LYS A 118 13.48 -17.13 -17.23
CA LYS A 118 13.85 -18.09 -18.26
C LYS A 118 14.48 -17.40 -19.47
N GLU A 119 13.91 -16.27 -19.90
CA GLU A 119 14.49 -15.46 -20.97
C GLU A 119 15.87 -14.94 -20.58
N SER A 120 16.03 -14.48 -19.34
CA SER A 120 17.30 -14.01 -18.80
C SER A 120 18.36 -15.12 -18.75
N LEU A 121 17.97 -16.33 -18.34
CA LEU A 121 18.88 -17.49 -18.33
C LEU A 121 19.37 -17.81 -19.73
N ALA A 122 18.47 -17.94 -20.71
CA ALA A 122 18.84 -18.22 -22.09
C ALA A 122 19.74 -17.14 -22.68
N ALA A 123 19.44 -15.86 -22.43
CA ALA A 123 20.27 -14.75 -22.89
C ALA A 123 21.67 -14.80 -22.28
N LEU A 124 21.80 -15.17 -21.01
CA LEU A 124 23.09 -15.28 -20.33
C LEU A 124 23.91 -16.47 -20.85
N GLU A 125 23.28 -17.62 -21.14
CA GLU A 125 23.93 -18.79 -21.73
C GLU A 125 24.55 -18.45 -23.09
N VAL A 126 23.80 -17.80 -23.98
CA VAL A 126 24.32 -17.30 -25.27
C VAL A 126 25.51 -16.37 -25.04
N LYS A 127 25.41 -15.46 -24.06
CA LYS A 127 26.50 -14.50 -23.80
C LYS A 127 27.78 -15.18 -23.34
N LEU A 128 27.69 -16.27 -22.60
CA LEU A 128 28.85 -17.04 -22.15
C LEU A 128 29.55 -17.79 -23.28
N GLU A 129 28.82 -18.22 -24.32
CA GLU A 129 29.40 -18.85 -25.51
C GLU A 129 30.17 -17.85 -26.40
N GLU A 130 29.85 -16.56 -26.29
CA GLU A 130 30.51 -15.47 -27.03
C GLU A 130 31.81 -14.95 -26.36
N LEU A 131 32.12 -15.40 -25.13
CA LEU A 131 33.32 -15.00 -24.37
C LEU A 131 34.51 -15.93 -24.65
#